data_AF-A0A150N3B9-F1
#
_entry.id   AF-A0A150N3B9-F1
#
_cell.length_a   1.000
_cell.length_b   1.000
_cell.length_c   1.000
_cell.angle_alpha   90.00
_cell.angle_beta   90.00
_cell.angle_gamma   90.00
#
_symmetry.space_group_name_H-M   'P 1'
#
loop_
_entity.id
_entity.type
_entity.pdbx_description
1 polymer ?
#
loop_
_entity_poly.entity_id
_entity_poly.type
_entity_poly.pdbx_seq_one_letter_code
_entity_poly.pdbx_strand_id
1 'polypeptide(L)'
;MLEMLEGFYGVFEVRGVMVPLNTRLKSDDYVFILNHSETKVLFVDQELYGLIAPVKNKLETVEEIIVHHKTEAAIDEIDYDEWLAAQSSAPVPHRRRHLSHALRKSSAGSLSRCTA
;
A
#
# COMPACT_ATOMS: atom_id res chain seq x y z
N MET A 1 -7.83 -13.68 -7.00
CA MET A 1 -8.05 -12.45 -7.81
C MET A 1 -8.71 -11.32 -7.03
N LEU A 2 -9.67 -11.60 -6.14
CA LEU A 2 -10.28 -10.56 -5.28
C LEU A 2 -9.26 -9.93 -4.31
N GLU A 3 -8.45 -10.76 -3.66
CA GLU A 3 -7.44 -10.37 -2.66
C GLU A 3 -6.46 -9.31 -3.19
N MET A 4 -6.08 -9.41 -4.48
CA MET A 4 -5.21 -8.42 -5.11
C MET A 4 -5.90 -7.05 -5.23
N LEU A 5 -7.19 -7.01 -5.61
CA LEU A 5 -7.98 -5.77 -5.67
C LEU A 5 -8.15 -5.14 -4.28
N GLU A 6 -8.37 -5.96 -3.26
CA GLU A 6 -8.45 -5.51 -1.86
C GLU A 6 -7.14 -4.85 -1.42
N GLY A 7 -5.99 -5.45 -1.74
CA GLY A 7 -4.69 -4.85 -1.50
C GLY A 7 -4.52 -3.51 -2.21
N PHE A 8 -4.90 -3.41 -3.50
CA PHE A 8 -4.81 -2.15 -4.26
C PHE A 8 -5.62 -1.03 -3.61
N TYR A 9 -6.91 -1.25 -3.34
CA TYR A 9 -7.76 -0.20 -2.78
C TYR A 9 -7.48 0.07 -1.30
N GLY A 10 -7.24 -0.99 -0.51
CA GLY A 10 -6.96 -0.89 0.92
C GLY A 10 -5.70 -0.09 1.21
N VAL A 11 -4.61 -0.35 0.48
CA VAL A 11 -3.35 0.40 0.64
C VAL A 11 -3.57 1.89 0.36
N PHE A 12 -4.33 2.25 -0.68
CA PHE A 12 -4.61 3.66 -0.97
C PHE A 12 -5.53 4.31 0.05
N GLU A 13 -6.52 3.58 0.59
CA GLU A 13 -7.42 4.09 1.62
C GLU A 13 -6.68 4.47 2.91
N VAL A 14 -5.70 3.66 3.31
CA VAL A 14 -4.83 3.95 4.47
C VAL A 14 -3.68 4.91 4.15
N ARG A 15 -3.64 5.47 2.93
CA ARG A 15 -2.60 6.39 2.44
C ARG A 15 -1.20 5.75 2.38
N GLY A 16 -1.15 4.43 2.25
CA GLY A 16 0.06 3.68 2.01
C GLY A 16 0.57 3.85 0.57
N VAL A 17 1.78 3.34 0.34
CA VAL A 17 2.41 3.30 -0.97
C VAL A 17 2.50 1.84 -1.40
N MET A 18 2.02 1.54 -2.60
CA MET A 18 2.10 0.20 -3.16
C MET A 18 3.37 0.02 -3.99
N VAL A 19 4.09 -1.08 -3.75
CA VAL A 19 5.31 -1.48 -4.48
C VAL A 19 5.02 -2.76 -5.24
N PRO A 20 4.45 -2.69 -6.47
CA PRO A 20 4.18 -3.88 -7.25
C PRO A 20 5.50 -4.51 -7.72
N LEU A 21 5.67 -5.80 -7.46
CA LEU A 21 6.85 -6.57 -7.84
C LEU A 21 6.62 -7.37 -9.11
N ASN A 22 7.64 -7.45 -9.96
CA ASN A 22 7.60 -8.28 -11.16
C ASN A 22 7.94 -9.73 -10.79
N THR A 23 7.03 -10.66 -11.10
CA THR A 23 7.15 -12.07 -10.75
C THR A 23 8.25 -12.83 -11.49
N ARG A 24 8.87 -12.22 -12.52
CA ARG A 24 9.99 -12.81 -13.29
C ARG A 24 11.37 -12.49 -12.70
N LEU A 25 11.43 -11.75 -11.61
CA LEU A 25 12.68 -11.36 -10.95
C LEU A 25 13.31 -12.51 -10.17
N LYS A 26 14.60 -12.40 -9.90
CA LYS A 26 15.33 -13.34 -9.04
C LYS A 26 15.19 -12.91 -7.57
N SER A 27 15.40 -13.86 -6.67
CA SER A 27 15.31 -13.61 -5.22
C SER A 27 16.14 -12.42 -4.73
N ASP A 28 17.37 -12.26 -5.24
CA ASP A 28 18.25 -11.14 -4.83
C ASP A 28 17.73 -9.78 -5.32
N ASP A 29 16.99 -9.72 -6.44
CA ASP A 29 16.38 -8.47 -6.91
C ASP A 29 15.29 -8.00 -5.95
N TYR A 30 14.55 -8.93 -5.33
CA TYR A 30 13.55 -8.59 -4.31
C TYR A 30 14.18 -7.99 -3.07
N VAL A 31 15.35 -8.47 -2.64
CA VAL A 31 16.07 -7.88 -1.49
C VAL A 31 16.37 -6.41 -1.74
N PHE A 32 16.91 -6.09 -2.93
CA PHE A 32 17.22 -4.71 -3.30
C PHE A 32 15.96 -3.84 -3.29
N ILE A 33 14.90 -4.28 -3.97
CA ILE A 33 13.66 -3.49 -4.10
C ILE A 33 13.02 -3.29 -2.73
N LEU A 34 12.80 -4.36 -1.96
CA LEU A 34 12.08 -4.31 -0.69
C LEU A 34 12.80 -3.46 0.36
N ASN A 35 14.13 -3.58 0.46
CA ASN A 35 14.90 -2.75 1.37
C ASN A 35 14.97 -1.29 0.89
N HIS A 36 15.14 -1.05 -0.41
CA HIS A 36 15.22 0.31 -0.95
C HIS A 36 13.89 1.07 -0.86
N SER A 37 12.76 0.37 -0.98
CA SER A 37 11.43 0.96 -0.78
C SER A 37 10.97 1.00 0.67
N GLU A 38 11.80 0.51 1.60
CA GLU A 38 11.49 0.40 3.03
C GLU A 38 10.14 -0.31 3.29
N THR A 39 9.86 -1.36 2.52
CA THR A 39 8.59 -2.08 2.57
C THR A 39 8.38 -2.71 3.95
N LYS A 40 7.21 -2.44 4.56
CA LYS A 40 6.85 -2.95 5.89
C LYS A 40 6.09 -4.26 5.86
N VAL A 41 5.16 -4.41 4.92
CA VAL A 41 4.32 -5.59 4.79
C VAL A 41 4.45 -6.12 3.37
N LEU A 42 4.70 -7.42 3.25
CA LEU A 42 4.81 -8.12 1.97
C LEU A 42 3.67 -9.12 1.81
N PHE A 43 2.84 -8.89 0.81
CA PHE A 43 1.85 -9.85 0.33
C PHE A 43 2.45 -10.67 -0.80
N VAL A 44 2.38 -12.00 -0.70
CA VAL A 44 2.99 -12.91 -1.69
C VAL A 44 2.10 -14.12 -1.94
N ASP A 45 1.97 -14.54 -3.19
CA ASP A 45 1.29 -15.80 -3.53
C ASP A 45 2.16 -16.99 -3.12
N GLN A 46 1.54 -18.06 -2.61
CA GLN A 46 2.27 -19.27 -2.24
C GLN A 46 3.20 -19.79 -3.36
N GLU A 47 2.77 -19.75 -4.63
CA GLU A 47 3.58 -20.23 -5.76
C GLU A 47 4.89 -19.44 -5.91
N LEU A 48 4.93 -18.19 -5.44
CA LEU A 48 6.08 -17.29 -5.52
C LEU A 48 6.86 -17.23 -4.21
N TYR A 49 6.33 -17.79 -3.12
CA TYR A 49 6.96 -17.76 -1.81
C TYR A 49 8.35 -18.41 -1.81
N GLY A 50 8.58 -19.41 -2.68
CA GLY A 50 9.89 -20.02 -2.89
C GLY A 50 10.98 -19.06 -3.38
N LEU A 51 10.62 -17.89 -3.92
CA LEU A 51 11.57 -16.83 -4.27
C LEU A 51 11.92 -15.93 -3.08
N ILE A 52 11.04 -15.84 -2.08
CA ILE A 52 11.22 -15.02 -0.87
C ILE A 52 11.91 -15.81 0.22
N ALA A 53 11.51 -17.06 0.46
CA ALA A 53 12.02 -17.92 1.54
C ALA A 53 13.57 -17.94 1.65
N PRO A 54 14.34 -18.08 0.56
CA PRO A 54 15.81 -18.13 0.63
C PRO A 54 16.48 -16.81 1.02
N VAL A 55 15.76 -15.69 0.94
CA VAL A 55 16.29 -14.35 1.17
C VAL A 55 15.61 -13.62 2.34
N LYS A 56 14.70 -14.28 3.07
CA LYS A 56 13.99 -13.69 4.22
C LYS A 56 14.92 -13.02 5.23
N ASN A 57 16.05 -13.66 5.53
CA ASN A 57 17.03 -13.14 6.49
C ASN A 57 17.78 -11.87 6.01
N LYS A 58 17.63 -11.50 4.73
CA LYS A 58 18.20 -10.28 4.15
C LYS A 58 17.19 -9.13 4.06
N LEU A 59 15.91 -9.37 4.38
CA LEU A 59 14.87 -8.34 4.38
C LEU A 59 14.97 -7.56 5.68
N GLU A 60 15.43 -6.32 5.60
CA GLU A 60 15.77 -5.49 6.78
C GLU A 60 14.57 -4.71 7.30
N THR A 61 13.61 -4.41 6.41
CA THR A 61 12.50 -3.49 6.70
C THR A 61 11.13 -4.18 6.76
N VAL A 62 11.03 -5.39 6.22
CA VAL A 62 9.79 -6.17 6.17
C VAL A 62 9.53 -6.76 7.56
N GLU A 63 8.42 -6.35 8.16
CA GLU A 63 7.98 -6.73 9.49
C GLU A 63 6.98 -7.90 9.44
N GLU A 64 6.20 -7.99 8.35
CA GLU A 64 5.17 -9.00 8.18
C GLU A 64 5.12 -9.51 6.73
N ILE A 65 4.99 -10.84 6.58
CA ILE A 65 4.80 -11.51 5.30
C ILE A 65 3.48 -12.28 5.38
N ILE A 66 2.57 -11.99 4.46
CA ILE A 66 1.23 -12.58 4.39
C ILE A 66 1.14 -13.37 3.09
N VAL A 67 0.74 -14.63 3.18
CA VAL A 67 0.71 -15.55 2.05
C VAL A 67 -0.71 -15.71 1.53
N HIS A 68 -0.89 -15.40 0.25
CA HIS A 68 -2.14 -15.66 -0.47
C HIS A 68 -2.24 -17.12 -0.87
N HIS A 69 -3.45 -17.65 -0.81
CA HIS A 69 -3.79 -19.01 -1.24
C HIS A 69 -2.92 -20.09 -0.56
N LYS A 70 -2.67 -19.94 0.75
CA LYS A 70 -1.81 -20.85 1.47
C LYS A 70 -2.48 -22.23 1.59
N THR A 71 -1.83 -23.25 1.03
CA THR A 71 -2.22 -24.66 1.09
C THR A 71 -1.13 -25.54 1.71
N GLU A 72 0.11 -25.07 1.75
CA GLU A 72 1.25 -25.81 2.29
C GLU A 72 1.45 -25.52 3.78
N ALA A 73 1.31 -26.55 4.61
CA ALA A 73 1.53 -26.46 6.05
C ALA A 73 3.00 -26.20 6.44
N ALA A 74 3.94 -26.37 5.51
CA ALA A 74 5.38 -26.14 5.74
C ALA A 74 5.79 -24.66 5.67
N ILE A 75 4.88 -23.78 5.21
CA ILE A 75 5.10 -22.33 5.20
C ILE A 75 4.68 -21.79 6.56
N ASP A 76 5.58 -21.10 7.26
CA ASP A 76 5.35 -20.63 8.63
C ASP A 76 4.51 -19.33 8.69
N GLU A 77 4.44 -18.59 7.59
CA GLU A 77 3.74 -17.32 7.45
C GLU A 77 2.22 -17.46 7.57
N ILE A 78 1.55 -16.39 7.99
CA ILE A 78 0.11 -16.37 8.11
C ILE A 78 -0.57 -16.41 6.73
N ASP A 79 -1.66 -17.15 6.64
CA ASP A 79 -2.55 -17.12 5.46
C ASP A 79 -3.32 -15.80 5.40
N TYR A 80 -3.57 -15.29 4.20
CA TYR A 80 -4.29 -14.03 3.98
C TYR A 80 -5.70 -14.04 4.59
N ASP A 81 -6.48 -15.10 4.42
CA ASP A 81 -7.86 -15.15 4.92
C ASP A 81 -7.89 -15.23 6.45
N GLU A 82 -6.95 -15.97 7.04
CA GLU A 82 -6.75 -16.01 8.50
C GLU A 82 -6.37 -14.63 9.05
N TRP A 83 -5.43 -13.95 8.39
CA TRP A 83 -5.00 -12.60 8.75
C TRP A 83 -6.14 -11.58 8.64
N LEU A 84 -6.94 -11.67 7.57
CA LEU A 84 -8.08 -10.78 7.30
C LEU A 84 -9.20 -10.99 8.34
N ALA A 85 -9.50 -12.24 8.69
CA ALA A 85 -10.52 -12.58 9.69
C ALA A 85 -10.20 -12.07 11.09
N ALA A 86 -8.92 -11.83 11.40
CA ALA A 86 -8.48 -11.26 12.67
C ALA A 86 -8.67 -9.72 12.75
N GLN A 87 -8.94 -9.05 11.63
CA GLN A 87 -9.08 -7.58 11.59
C GLN A 87 -10.49 -7.11 11.95
N SER A 88 -10.59 -5.84 12.35
CA SER A 88 -11.90 -5.22 12.64
C SER A 88 -12.71 -5.00 11.38
N SER A 89 -14.00 -5.34 11.42
CA SER A 89 -14.98 -4.98 10.39
C SER A 89 -15.52 -3.55 10.54
N ALA A 90 -15.01 -2.77 11.50
CA ALA A 90 -15.41 -1.39 11.68
C ALA A 90 -15.04 -0.55 10.44
N PRO A 91 -15.89 0.37 9.99
CA PRO A 91 -15.57 1.23 8.87
C PRO A 91 -14.32 2.06 9.13
N VAL A 92 -13.45 2.18 8.12
CA VAL A 92 -12.26 3.02 8.21
C VAL A 92 -12.69 4.49 8.39
N PRO A 93 -12.21 5.19 9.43
CA PRO A 93 -12.62 6.57 9.68
C PRO A 93 -12.06 7.51 8.60
N HIS A 94 -12.93 8.03 7.75
CA HIS A 94 -12.58 8.99 6.72
C HIS A 94 -12.40 10.39 7.34
N ARG A 95 -11.15 10.83 7.54
CA ARG A 95 -10.89 12.22 7.95
C ARG A 95 -11.15 13.15 6.76
N ARG A 96 -12.33 13.77 6.71
CA ARG A 96 -12.61 14.87 5.77
C ARG A 96 -11.57 15.96 6.01
N ARG A 97 -10.70 16.22 5.01
CA ARG A 97 -9.97 17.48 4.98
C ARG A 97 -11.02 18.58 4.87
N HIS A 98 -11.22 19.36 5.93
CA HIS A 98 -11.84 20.67 5.80
C HIS A 98 -10.94 21.48 4.87
N LEU A 99 -11.30 21.53 3.59
CA LEU A 99 -10.75 22.49 2.65
C LEU A 99 -11.25 23.87 3.10
N SER A 100 -10.54 24.51 4.02
CA SER A 100 -10.71 25.93 4.30
C SER A 100 -10.19 26.69 3.08
N HIS A 101 -11.02 26.77 2.04
CA HIS A 101 -10.80 27.64 0.91
C HIS A 101 -10.98 29.07 1.42
N ALA A 102 -9.90 29.68 1.89
CA ALA A 102 -9.84 31.12 2.12
C ALA A 102 -10.01 31.79 0.74
N LEU A 103 -11.26 32.09 0.40
CA LEU A 103 -11.62 33.02 -0.68
C LEU A 103 -10.95 34.36 -0.34
N ARG A 104 -9.75 34.59 -0.87
CA ARG A 104 -9.16 35.93 -0.92
C ARG A 104 -10.02 36.75 -1.86
N LYS A 105 -10.95 37.54 -1.31
CA LYS A 105 -11.59 38.63 -2.06
C LYS A 105 -10.49 39.64 -2.40
N SER A 106 -9.99 39.59 -3.63
CA SER A 106 -9.13 40.64 -4.16
C SER A 106 -9.99 41.87 -4.43
N SER A 107 -9.75 42.93 -3.67
CA SER A 107 -10.32 44.26 -3.88
C SER A 107 -9.57 44.98 -5.01
N ALA A 108 -10.25 45.22 -6.12
CA ALA A 108 -9.91 46.23 -7.13
C ALA A 108 -11.21 46.50 -7.92
N GLY A 109 -11.68 47.70 -8.21
CA GLY A 109 -11.18 49.06 -8.08
C GLY A 109 -12.03 49.92 -9.02
N SER A 110 -12.70 50.92 -8.46
CA SER A 110 -13.24 52.15 -9.09
C SER A 110 -13.62 52.16 -10.58
N LEU A 111 -14.91 52.35 -10.85
CA LEU A 111 -15.49 52.75 -12.14
C LEU A 111 -15.02 54.15 -12.62
N SER A 112 -14.75 54.21 -13.93
CA SER A 112 -15.06 55.28 -14.89
C SER A 112 -14.52 56.70 -14.68
N ARG A 113 -13.60 57.11 -15.58
CA ARG A 113 -13.55 58.45 -16.20
C ARG A 113 -12.99 58.31 -17.63
N CYS A 114 -13.87 58.42 -18.63
CA CYS A 114 -13.50 58.62 -20.03
C CYS A 114 -14.06 59.99 -20.43
N THR A 115 -13.17 60.93 -20.76
CA THR A 115 -13.49 62.23 -21.34
C THR A 115 -12.73 62.36 -22.65
N ALA A 116 -13.48 62.43 -23.75
CA ALA A 116 -13.15 63.11 -25.00
C ALA A 116 -14.46 63.37 -25.73
#